data_AF-A0A2N3AXU1-F1
#
_entry.id   AF-A0A2N3AXU1-F1
#
_cell.length_a   1.000
_cell.length_b   1.000
_cell.length_c   1.000
_cell.angle_alpha   90.00
_cell.angle_beta   90.00
_cell.angle_gamma   90.00
#
_symmetry.space_group_name_H-M   'P 1'
#
loop_
_entity.id
_entity.type
_entity.pdbx_description
1 polymer ?
#
loop_
_entity_poly.entity_id
_entity_poly.type
_entity_poly.pdbx_seq_one_letter_code
_entity_poly.pdbx_strand_id
1 'polypeptide(L)'
;MIGFARFLSFVVPTTLGAIGCSSASDHDPSPYEIDHSCQDDGTDGATSRCLRPTQSSDYYVGQANKYFDTLDVNADPASIPNYSDLVARWEWPPWLLLTGYTRESMIETSEILRDVDPSTVPERDCEAFPEQPFARCYVVFEYEGGACPIYEEFTFNEAGETTFIEAWSDLDGLRPMADVDRWATAPDVPRLSTRVPGLGNDQGRIDPDGTWMREAERRDADVADFAARARDPWDTWLEALKEAPADFFARGCGW
;
A
#
# COMPACT_ATOMS: atom_id res chain seq x y z
N MET A 1 69.20 4.49 76.17
CA MET A 1 69.69 3.54 75.15
C MET A 1 69.07 3.95 73.82
N ILE A 2 69.91 4.22 72.81
CA ILE A 2 69.69 4.06 71.34
C ILE A 2 68.38 4.67 70.78
N GLY A 3 68.32 5.65 69.86
CA GLY A 3 69.23 6.14 68.83
C GLY A 3 68.49 6.16 67.47
N PHE A 4 68.59 7.27 66.72
CA PHE A 4 68.33 7.45 65.25
C PHE A 4 66.87 7.29 64.75
N ALA A 5 66.34 7.93 63.69
CA ALA A 5 66.68 8.96 62.69
C ALA A 5 65.33 9.39 62.04
N ARG A 6 64.99 10.67 61.86
CA ARG A 6 65.17 11.57 60.70
C ARG A 6 64.53 11.15 59.33
N PHE A 7 63.65 12.07 58.87
CA PHE A 7 63.32 12.54 57.49
C PHE A 7 62.14 11.95 56.64
N LEU A 8 61.09 12.79 56.52
CA LEU A 8 60.47 13.37 55.31
C LEU A 8 60.05 12.49 54.12
N SER A 9 58.76 12.57 53.72
CA SER A 9 58.33 13.15 52.43
C SER A 9 56.80 13.16 52.22
N PHE A 10 56.40 14.08 51.35
CA PHE A 10 55.07 14.55 50.96
C PHE A 10 54.19 13.50 50.24
N VAL A 11 52.85 13.68 50.34
CA VAL A 11 51.88 13.20 49.33
C VAL A 11 50.90 14.32 48.95
N VAL A 12 50.64 14.37 47.66
CA VAL A 12 49.97 15.34 46.77
C VAL A 12 48.43 15.31 46.89
N PRO A 13 47.71 16.42 46.65
CA PRO A 13 46.25 16.41 46.53
C PRO A 13 45.81 16.00 45.11
N THR A 14 44.86 15.07 45.02
CA THR A 14 44.23 14.67 43.75
C THR A 14 42.90 15.40 43.58
N THR A 15 42.81 16.24 42.55
CA THR A 15 41.58 16.85 42.05
C THR A 15 40.81 15.86 41.18
N LEU A 16 39.54 15.62 41.51
CA LEU A 16 38.58 14.89 40.67
C LEU A 16 37.89 15.87 39.71
N GLY A 17 38.19 15.74 38.42
CA GLY A 17 37.44 16.37 37.34
C GLY A 17 36.31 15.44 36.87
N ALA A 18 35.09 15.98 36.78
CA ALA A 18 33.96 15.29 36.18
C ALA A 18 34.03 15.40 34.66
N ILE A 19 34.08 14.25 33.98
CA ILE A 19 33.95 14.12 32.53
C ILE A 19 32.45 13.90 32.24
N GLY A 20 31.83 14.86 31.57
CA GLY A 20 30.47 14.71 31.04
C GLY A 20 30.52 13.93 29.73
N CYS A 21 30.05 12.69 29.73
CA CYS A 21 29.77 11.95 28.51
C CYS A 21 28.47 12.49 27.89
N SER A 22 28.58 13.15 26.74
CA SER A 22 27.43 13.37 25.86
C SER A 22 27.19 12.07 25.11
N SER A 23 26.08 11.41 25.42
CA SER A 23 25.58 10.28 24.65
C SER A 23 25.12 10.79 23.28
N ALA A 24 25.92 10.53 22.25
CA ALA A 24 25.42 10.53 20.88
C ALA A 24 24.38 9.41 20.79
N SER A 25 23.13 9.79 20.55
CA SER A 25 22.08 8.86 20.18
C SER A 25 22.37 8.38 18.76
N ASP A 26 23.00 7.21 18.65
CA ASP A 26 23.01 6.40 17.44
C ASP A 26 21.57 5.96 17.17
N HIS A 27 20.84 6.77 16.41
CA HIS A 27 19.62 6.33 15.76
C HIS A 27 20.07 5.69 14.45
N ASP A 28 20.23 4.37 14.46
CA ASP A 28 20.33 3.57 13.25
C ASP A 28 18.95 3.69 12.57
N PRO A 29 18.78 4.42 11.47
CA PRO A 29 17.48 4.52 10.82
C PRO A 29 17.03 3.12 10.44
N SER A 30 15.81 2.77 10.84
CA SER A 30 15.18 1.53 10.42
C SER A 30 15.31 1.42 8.90
N PRO A 31 15.67 0.26 8.33
CA PRO A 31 15.66 0.05 6.89
C PRO A 31 14.26 0.19 6.25
N TYR A 32 13.25 0.56 7.05
CA TYR A 32 11.86 0.80 6.68
C TYR A 32 11.35 2.19 7.11
N GLU A 33 12.19 3.23 7.19
CA GLU A 33 11.63 4.60 7.21
C GLU A 33 10.96 4.87 5.86
N ILE A 34 9.67 4.60 5.78
CA ILE A 34 8.83 4.91 4.63
C ILE A 34 8.71 6.45 4.58
N ASP A 35 9.35 7.08 3.61
CA ASP A 35 9.18 8.51 3.38
C ASP A 35 7.76 8.77 2.86
N HIS A 36 6.92 9.27 3.78
CA HIS A 36 5.51 9.59 3.56
C HIS A 36 5.28 10.92 2.82
N SER A 37 6.32 11.59 2.34
CA SER A 37 6.23 12.83 1.59
C SER A 37 5.87 12.60 0.11
N CYS A 38 5.47 13.68 -0.58
CA CYS A 38 5.36 13.68 -2.03
C CYS A 38 6.77 13.54 -2.63
N GLN A 39 7.07 12.36 -3.17
CA GLN A 39 8.36 12.07 -3.81
C GLN A 39 8.30 12.45 -5.28
N ASP A 40 9.41 12.98 -5.80
CA ASP A 40 9.59 13.33 -7.21
C ASP A 40 8.54 14.31 -7.78
N ASP A 41 8.09 15.25 -6.94
CA ASP A 41 7.11 16.29 -7.29
C ASP A 41 7.43 17.02 -8.60
N GLY A 42 6.40 17.23 -9.43
CA GLY A 42 6.52 17.89 -10.73
C GLY A 42 7.26 17.09 -11.80
N THR A 43 7.49 15.79 -11.60
CA THR A 43 8.09 14.89 -12.60
C THR A 43 7.15 13.74 -12.97
N ASP A 44 7.46 13.04 -14.06
CA ASP A 44 6.74 11.82 -14.44
C ASP A 44 6.83 10.71 -13.38
N GLY A 45 7.82 10.76 -12.48
CA GLY A 45 8.01 9.80 -11.40
C GLY A 45 7.28 10.15 -10.10
N ALA A 46 6.50 11.23 -10.05
CA ALA A 46 5.83 11.66 -8.82
C ALA A 46 4.98 10.53 -8.21
N THR A 47 4.99 10.38 -6.88
CA THR A 47 4.11 9.43 -6.17
C THR A 47 2.76 10.05 -5.88
N SER A 48 1.71 9.23 -5.69
CA SER A 48 0.32 9.71 -5.64
C SER A 48 0.08 10.84 -4.63
N ARG A 49 0.80 10.86 -3.51
CA ARG A 49 0.74 11.91 -2.47
C ARG A 49 1.05 13.33 -2.96
N CYS A 50 1.62 13.47 -4.16
CA CYS A 50 1.82 14.77 -4.82
C CYS A 50 0.51 15.41 -5.31
N LEU A 51 -0.54 14.61 -5.51
CA LEU A 51 -1.83 15.10 -5.97
C LEU A 51 -2.73 15.52 -4.81
N ARG A 52 -3.63 16.45 -5.11
CA ARG A 52 -4.74 16.87 -4.25
C ARG A 52 -6.08 16.55 -4.91
N PRO A 53 -7.15 16.33 -4.13
CA PRO A 53 -8.47 16.08 -4.70
C PRO A 53 -8.89 17.22 -5.64
N THR A 54 -9.20 16.89 -6.89
CA THR A 54 -9.75 17.81 -7.90
C THR A 54 -11.24 17.62 -8.11
N GLN A 55 -11.76 16.46 -7.72
CA GLN A 55 -13.18 16.11 -7.76
C GLN A 55 -13.82 16.21 -6.36
N SER A 56 -15.15 16.15 -6.28
CA SER A 56 -15.86 16.11 -5.00
C SER A 56 -15.68 14.77 -4.29
N SER A 57 -15.83 14.77 -2.96
CA SER A 57 -15.88 13.53 -2.16
C SER A 57 -16.88 12.49 -2.71
N ASP A 58 -18.09 12.94 -3.07
CA ASP A 58 -19.13 12.08 -3.67
C ASP A 58 -18.70 11.44 -4.99
N TYR A 59 -17.81 12.10 -5.75
CA TYR A 59 -17.30 11.55 -6.99
C TYR A 59 -16.37 10.36 -6.71
N TYR A 60 -15.40 10.53 -5.80
CA TYR A 60 -14.44 9.47 -5.48
C TYR A 60 -15.13 8.25 -4.85
N VAL A 61 -16.05 8.49 -3.91
CA VAL A 61 -16.91 7.42 -3.34
C VAL A 61 -17.77 6.77 -4.43
N GLY A 62 -18.30 7.56 -5.36
CA GLY A 62 -19.07 7.05 -6.49
C GLY A 62 -18.26 6.14 -7.42
N GLN A 63 -16.99 6.47 -7.71
CA GLN A 63 -16.12 5.62 -8.52
C GLN A 63 -15.77 4.31 -7.80
N ALA A 64 -15.50 4.36 -6.49
CA ALA A 64 -15.27 3.15 -5.70
C ALA A 64 -16.51 2.25 -5.65
N ASN A 65 -17.71 2.81 -5.50
CA ASN A 65 -18.95 2.01 -5.54
C ASN A 65 -19.20 1.36 -6.90
N LYS A 66 -18.89 2.06 -8.00
CA LYS A 66 -18.95 1.48 -9.35
C LYS A 66 -18.02 0.28 -9.50
N TYR A 67 -16.86 0.28 -8.85
CA TYR A 67 -15.95 -0.88 -8.90
C TYR A 67 -16.62 -2.10 -8.28
N PHE A 68 -17.29 -1.93 -7.15
CA PHE A 68 -18.05 -3.03 -6.54
C PHE A 68 -19.28 -3.41 -7.36
N ASP A 69 -19.91 -2.49 -8.08
CA ASP A 69 -20.99 -2.83 -9.02
C ASP A 69 -20.52 -3.78 -10.13
N THR A 70 -19.28 -3.65 -10.62
CA THR A 70 -18.77 -4.57 -11.64
C THR A 70 -18.60 -5.99 -11.11
N LEU A 71 -18.47 -6.19 -9.80
CA LEU A 71 -18.31 -7.51 -9.18
C LEU A 71 -19.62 -8.06 -8.57
N ASP A 72 -20.61 -7.20 -8.29
CA ASP A 72 -21.89 -7.58 -7.70
C ASP A 72 -22.91 -8.03 -8.76
N VAL A 73 -23.29 -9.31 -8.75
CA VAL A 73 -24.23 -9.89 -9.73
C VAL A 73 -25.61 -9.24 -9.75
N ASN A 74 -26.00 -8.51 -8.71
CA ASN A 74 -27.27 -7.78 -8.64
C ASN A 74 -27.18 -6.33 -9.13
N ALA A 75 -25.98 -5.79 -9.32
CA ALA A 75 -25.78 -4.43 -9.80
C ALA A 75 -25.81 -4.33 -11.34
N ASP A 76 -25.95 -3.10 -11.85
CA ASP A 76 -25.90 -2.82 -13.28
C ASP A 76 -24.48 -3.06 -13.82
N PRO A 77 -24.25 -4.02 -14.75
CA PRO A 77 -22.91 -4.27 -15.29
C PRO A 77 -22.36 -3.09 -16.10
N ALA A 78 -23.20 -2.13 -16.52
CA ALA A 78 -22.74 -0.90 -17.17
C ALA A 78 -22.22 0.15 -16.17
N SER A 79 -22.33 -0.09 -14.86
CA SER A 79 -21.84 0.79 -13.79
C SER A 79 -20.33 0.65 -13.62
N ILE A 80 -19.56 0.98 -14.65
CA ILE A 80 -18.10 0.80 -14.70
C ILE A 80 -17.40 2.06 -14.16
N PRO A 81 -16.37 1.93 -13.31
CA PRO A 81 -15.52 3.05 -12.91
C PRO A 81 -14.83 3.71 -14.10
N ASN A 82 -14.49 4.98 -13.93
CA ASN A 82 -13.63 5.68 -14.86
C ASN A 82 -12.17 5.28 -14.61
N TYR A 83 -11.73 4.14 -15.12
CA TYR A 83 -10.33 3.69 -15.00
C TYR A 83 -9.38 4.48 -15.90
N SER A 84 -8.13 4.66 -15.49
CA SER A 84 -7.05 5.09 -16.38
C SER A 84 -6.62 3.94 -17.31
N ASP A 85 -5.92 4.23 -18.41
CA ASP A 85 -5.51 3.21 -19.38
C ASP A 85 -4.65 2.10 -18.73
N LEU A 86 -3.78 2.46 -17.79
CA LEU A 86 -2.84 1.57 -17.09
C LEU A 86 -3.21 1.39 -15.61
N VAL A 87 -4.50 1.34 -15.29
CA VAL A 87 -4.96 1.00 -13.94
C VAL A 87 -4.37 -0.34 -13.48
N ALA A 88 -3.99 -0.44 -12.21
CA ALA A 88 -3.55 -1.68 -11.59
C ALA A 88 -4.43 -2.05 -10.39
N ARG A 89 -4.67 -3.35 -10.20
CA ARG A 89 -5.26 -3.92 -8.99
C ARG A 89 -4.23 -4.81 -8.28
N TRP A 90 -3.94 -4.45 -7.04
CA TRP A 90 -2.99 -5.12 -6.17
C TRP A 90 -3.69 -5.70 -4.94
N GLU A 91 -3.68 -7.02 -4.81
CA GLU A 91 -4.35 -7.77 -3.75
C GLU A 91 -3.31 -8.48 -2.89
N TRP A 92 -3.11 -7.99 -1.67
CA TRP A 92 -2.08 -8.52 -0.78
C TRP A 92 -2.30 -9.99 -0.42
N PRO A 93 -1.24 -10.72 0.00
CA PRO A 93 -1.37 -12.12 0.39
C PRO A 93 -2.48 -12.32 1.41
N PRO A 94 -3.22 -13.43 1.32
CA PRO A 94 -2.88 -14.64 0.58
C PRO A 94 -3.29 -14.64 -0.90
N TRP A 95 -3.81 -13.53 -1.43
CA TRP A 95 -4.13 -13.40 -2.84
C TRP A 95 -2.88 -13.22 -3.72
N LEU A 96 -3.11 -13.04 -5.03
CA LEU A 96 -2.10 -13.22 -6.06
C LEU A 96 -1.32 -11.94 -6.42
N LEU A 97 -1.43 -10.89 -5.60
CA LEU A 97 -0.77 -9.60 -5.80
C LEU A 97 -1.33 -8.86 -7.01
N LEU A 98 -0.65 -8.83 -8.17
CA LEU A 98 -1.16 -8.15 -9.35
C LEU A 98 -2.24 -8.98 -10.03
N THR A 99 -3.51 -8.69 -9.75
CA THR A 99 -4.67 -9.44 -10.27
C THR A 99 -5.50 -8.67 -11.30
N GLY A 100 -5.03 -7.48 -11.68
CA GLY A 100 -5.57 -6.72 -12.77
C GLY A 100 -4.58 -5.66 -13.23
N TYR A 101 -4.42 -5.51 -14.55
CA TYR A 101 -3.57 -4.48 -15.13
C TYR A 101 -4.12 -4.06 -16.48
N THR A 102 -4.25 -2.75 -16.70
CA THR A 102 -4.95 -2.06 -17.81
C THR A 102 -6.47 -2.00 -17.67
N ARG A 103 -7.08 -0.95 -18.22
CA ARG A 103 -8.53 -0.74 -18.23
C ARG A 103 -9.29 -1.91 -18.83
N GLU A 104 -8.85 -2.39 -20.00
CA GLU A 104 -9.51 -3.47 -20.74
C GLU A 104 -9.55 -4.75 -19.92
N SER A 105 -8.39 -5.18 -19.39
CA SER A 105 -8.28 -6.37 -18.55
C SER A 105 -9.14 -6.28 -17.28
N MET A 106 -9.20 -5.11 -16.63
CA MET A 106 -10.04 -4.90 -15.44
C MET A 106 -11.53 -5.12 -15.75
N ILE A 107 -12.00 -4.60 -16.89
CA ILE A 107 -13.40 -4.74 -17.32
C ILE A 107 -13.68 -6.20 -17.70
N GLU A 108 -12.88 -6.80 -18.58
CA GLU A 108 -13.08 -8.18 -19.05
C GLU A 108 -13.01 -9.19 -17.90
N THR A 109 -12.06 -9.03 -16.98
CA THR A 109 -11.92 -9.91 -15.83
C THR A 109 -13.13 -9.79 -14.91
N SER A 110 -13.66 -8.59 -14.71
CA SER A 110 -14.86 -8.40 -13.89
C SER A 110 -16.08 -9.07 -14.51
N GLU A 111 -16.25 -8.97 -15.83
CA GLU A 111 -17.31 -9.69 -16.55
C GLU A 111 -17.20 -11.21 -16.39
N ILE A 112 -15.98 -11.75 -16.51
CA ILE A 112 -15.72 -13.18 -16.30
C ILE A 112 -16.04 -13.58 -14.86
N LEU A 113 -15.57 -12.84 -13.87
CA LEU A 113 -15.76 -13.15 -12.45
C LEU A 113 -17.25 -13.25 -12.07
N ARG A 114 -18.10 -12.37 -12.59
CA ARG A 114 -19.56 -12.44 -12.37
C ARG A 114 -20.17 -13.76 -12.83
N ASP A 115 -19.62 -14.35 -13.89
CA ASP A 115 -20.14 -15.58 -14.49
C ASP A 115 -19.56 -16.83 -13.82
N VAL A 116 -18.27 -16.80 -13.44
CA VAL A 116 -17.54 -18.00 -12.98
C VAL A 116 -17.44 -18.12 -11.46
N ASP A 117 -17.49 -16.99 -10.75
CA ASP A 117 -17.43 -16.91 -9.29
C ASP A 117 -18.37 -15.79 -8.77
N PRO A 118 -19.69 -16.01 -8.89
CA PRO A 118 -20.67 -14.96 -8.64
C PRO A 118 -20.69 -14.55 -7.16
N SER A 119 -20.67 -13.24 -6.93
CA SER A 119 -20.81 -12.65 -5.60
C SER A 119 -21.82 -11.51 -5.59
N THR A 120 -22.34 -11.18 -4.43
CA THR A 120 -23.05 -9.91 -4.18
C THR A 120 -22.24 -9.08 -3.19
N VAL A 121 -22.44 -7.75 -3.16
CA VAL A 121 -21.70 -6.88 -2.24
C VAL A 121 -22.70 -6.04 -1.42
N PRO A 122 -23.44 -6.67 -0.48
CA PRO A 122 -24.55 -6.03 0.22
C PRO A 122 -24.11 -4.97 1.24
N GLU A 123 -22.90 -5.09 1.79
CA GLU A 123 -22.33 -4.11 2.71
C GLU A 123 -21.22 -3.34 2.01
N ARG A 124 -21.42 -2.02 1.87
CA ARG A 124 -20.43 -1.11 1.31
C ARG A 124 -20.38 0.14 2.17
N ASP A 125 -19.22 0.37 2.77
CA ASP A 125 -18.94 1.56 3.58
C ASP A 125 -17.70 2.22 2.99
N CYS A 126 -17.90 3.31 2.25
CA CYS A 126 -16.85 4.00 1.53
C CYS A 126 -16.75 5.45 1.99
N GLU A 127 -15.53 5.90 2.27
CA GLU A 127 -15.23 7.28 2.65
C GLU A 127 -14.25 7.93 1.67
N ALA A 128 -14.37 9.25 1.52
CA ALA A 128 -13.42 10.05 0.76
C ALA A 128 -12.40 10.74 1.69
N PHE A 129 -11.18 10.90 1.21
CA PHE A 129 -10.05 11.43 1.99
C PHE A 129 -9.44 12.67 1.34
N PRO A 130 -8.91 13.62 2.14
CA PRO A 130 -8.25 14.83 1.61
C PRO A 130 -6.85 14.57 1.03
N GLU A 131 -6.35 13.34 1.15
CA GLU A 131 -5.06 12.87 0.67
C GLU A 131 -5.23 11.48 0.04
N GLN A 132 -4.29 11.10 -0.84
CA GLN A 132 -4.35 9.80 -1.49
C GLN A 132 -4.18 8.65 -0.48
N PRO A 133 -4.83 7.51 -0.72
CA PRO A 133 -5.85 7.29 -1.74
C PRO A 133 -7.15 8.04 -1.43
N PHE A 134 -7.76 8.69 -2.43
CA PHE A 134 -8.90 9.60 -2.21
C PHE A 134 -10.21 8.90 -1.87
N ALA A 135 -10.32 7.58 -2.07
CA ALA A 135 -11.42 6.78 -1.54
C ALA A 135 -10.89 5.50 -0.90
N ARG A 136 -11.50 5.11 0.21
CA ARG A 136 -11.23 3.85 0.92
C ARG A 136 -12.57 3.23 1.29
N CYS A 137 -12.66 1.92 1.20
CA CYS A 137 -13.89 1.17 1.42
C CYS A 137 -13.64 -0.03 2.31
N TYR A 138 -14.54 -0.22 3.24
CA TYR A 138 -14.81 -1.51 3.83
C TYR A 138 -16.01 -2.12 3.10
N VAL A 139 -15.88 -3.33 2.60
CA VAL A 139 -16.98 -4.04 1.95
C VAL A 139 -17.04 -5.48 2.41
N VAL A 140 -18.23 -6.08 2.28
CA VAL A 140 -18.41 -7.53 2.46
C VAL A 140 -18.93 -8.10 1.16
N PHE A 141 -18.12 -8.94 0.53
CA PHE A 141 -18.56 -9.80 -0.55
C PHE A 141 -19.30 -11.00 0.03
N GLU A 142 -20.42 -11.38 -0.56
CA GLU A 142 -21.14 -12.61 -0.23
C GLU A 142 -21.00 -13.57 -1.42
N TYR A 143 -20.16 -14.59 -1.24
CA TYR A 143 -20.00 -15.73 -2.15
C TYR A 143 -20.91 -16.89 -1.71
N GLU A 144 -21.04 -17.92 -2.53
CA GLU A 144 -21.81 -19.13 -2.15
C GLU A 144 -21.26 -19.79 -0.86
N GLY A 145 -19.94 -19.76 -0.67
CA GLY A 145 -19.29 -20.34 0.50
C GLY A 145 -19.33 -19.47 1.76
N GLY A 146 -19.66 -18.17 1.62
CA GLY A 146 -19.83 -17.26 2.75
C GLY A 146 -19.32 -15.84 2.52
N ALA A 147 -19.41 -15.05 3.59
CA ALA A 147 -18.99 -13.65 3.62
C ALA A 147 -17.46 -13.52 3.56
N CYS A 148 -17.01 -12.54 2.79
CA CYS A 148 -15.62 -12.14 2.64
C CYS A 148 -15.48 -10.64 2.89
N PRO A 149 -15.17 -10.22 4.14
CA PRO A 149 -14.93 -8.82 4.45
C PRO A 149 -13.53 -8.41 3.96
N ILE A 150 -13.46 -7.32 3.21
CA ILE A 150 -12.20 -6.79 2.69
C ILE A 150 -12.13 -5.27 2.89
N TYR A 151 -10.90 -4.76 2.89
CA TYR A 151 -10.59 -3.35 2.84
C TYR A 151 -9.92 -3.05 1.50
N GLU A 152 -10.43 -2.06 0.77
CA GLU A 152 -9.88 -1.62 -0.51
C GLU A 152 -9.72 -0.10 -0.57
N GLU A 153 -8.67 0.37 -1.22
CA GLU A 153 -8.42 1.79 -1.45
C GLU A 153 -8.13 2.12 -2.91
N PHE A 154 -8.51 3.33 -3.31
CA PHE A 154 -8.58 3.76 -4.71
C PHE A 154 -7.77 5.05 -4.89
N THR A 155 -6.71 4.95 -5.68
CA THR A 155 -5.89 6.09 -6.10
C THR A 155 -6.41 6.65 -7.41
N PHE A 156 -6.35 7.97 -7.55
CA PHE A 156 -6.83 8.68 -8.74
C PHE A 156 -5.79 9.62 -9.33
N ASN A 157 -5.84 9.88 -10.63
CA ASN A 157 -5.08 10.98 -11.26
C ASN A 157 -5.82 12.33 -11.14
N GLU A 158 -5.24 13.39 -11.74
CA GLU A 158 -5.82 14.75 -11.69
C GLU A 158 -7.17 14.85 -12.40
N ALA A 159 -7.39 14.03 -13.45
CA ALA A 159 -8.67 13.94 -14.15
C ALA A 159 -9.76 13.22 -13.33
N GLY A 160 -9.39 12.54 -12.25
CA GLY A 160 -10.29 11.72 -11.43
C GLY A 160 -10.50 10.32 -12.00
N GLU A 161 -9.59 9.81 -12.82
CA GLU A 161 -9.59 8.41 -13.24
C GLU A 161 -8.96 7.53 -12.15
N THR A 162 -9.49 6.34 -11.91
CA THR A 162 -8.91 5.35 -11.00
C THR A 162 -7.65 4.75 -11.62
N THR A 163 -6.51 4.89 -10.94
CA THR A 163 -5.18 4.49 -11.44
C THR A 163 -4.58 3.32 -10.69
N PHE A 164 -4.98 3.13 -9.43
CA PHE A 164 -4.50 2.04 -8.59
C PHE A 164 -5.59 1.63 -7.61
N ILE A 165 -5.77 0.32 -7.44
CA ILE A 165 -6.70 -0.28 -6.48
C ILE A 165 -5.85 -1.22 -5.63
N GLU A 166 -5.88 -1.03 -4.31
CA GLU A 166 -5.12 -1.85 -3.37
C GLU A 166 -6.07 -2.50 -2.37
N ALA A 167 -5.96 -3.82 -2.19
CA ALA A 167 -6.89 -4.62 -1.42
C ALA A 167 -6.20 -5.48 -0.36
N TRP A 168 -6.86 -5.60 0.79
CA TRP A 168 -6.48 -6.48 1.90
C TRP A 168 -7.70 -7.23 2.42
N SER A 169 -7.48 -8.45 2.89
CA SER A 169 -8.48 -9.18 3.67
C SER A 169 -8.70 -8.51 5.02
N ASP A 170 -9.95 -8.39 5.47
CA ASP A 170 -10.28 -7.89 6.83
C ASP A 170 -10.27 -9.02 7.88
N LEU A 171 -9.55 -10.11 7.62
CA LEU A 171 -9.34 -11.17 8.60
C LEU A 171 -8.19 -10.83 9.57
N ASP A 172 -8.30 -11.36 10.78
CA ASP A 172 -7.27 -11.21 11.81
C ASP A 172 -5.89 -11.67 11.30
N GLY A 173 -4.89 -10.80 11.43
CA GLY A 173 -3.53 -11.06 10.98
C GLY A 173 -3.25 -10.80 9.50
N LEU A 174 -4.27 -10.43 8.71
CA LEU A 174 -4.13 -10.05 7.29
C LEU A 174 -4.38 -8.56 7.02
N ARG A 175 -4.96 -7.84 7.99
CA ARG A 175 -5.20 -6.40 7.91
C ARG A 175 -3.89 -5.61 7.89
N PRO A 176 -3.84 -4.47 7.17
CA PRO A 176 -2.66 -3.61 7.13
C PRO A 176 -2.60 -2.63 8.31
N MET A 177 -3.63 -2.62 9.16
CA MET A 177 -3.83 -1.66 10.25
C MET A 177 -4.28 -2.34 11.54
N ALA A 178 -4.23 -1.60 12.65
CA ALA A 178 -4.82 -2.04 13.91
C ALA A 178 -6.35 -1.88 13.91
N ASP A 179 -7.06 -2.71 14.68
CA ASP A 179 -8.53 -2.74 14.76
C ASP A 179 -9.19 -1.39 15.09
N VAL A 180 -8.49 -0.52 15.80
CA VAL A 180 -8.98 0.80 16.19
C VAL A 180 -8.89 1.84 15.07
N ASP A 181 -8.11 1.55 14.02
CA ASP A 181 -7.87 2.42 12.85
C ASP A 181 -8.50 1.80 11.61
N ARG A 182 -9.83 1.72 11.60
CA ARG A 182 -10.61 1.11 10.52
C ARG A 182 -10.30 1.68 9.11
N TRP A 183 -9.82 2.91 9.03
CA TRP A 183 -9.50 3.60 7.77
C TRP A 183 -8.02 3.60 7.43
N ALA A 184 -7.21 2.81 8.14
CA ALA A 184 -5.78 2.68 7.96
C ALA A 184 -5.05 4.04 8.00
N THR A 185 -5.55 5.04 8.71
CA THR A 185 -5.03 6.40 8.70
C THR A 185 -3.64 6.54 9.31
N ALA A 186 -3.15 5.54 10.03
CA ALA A 186 -1.81 5.52 10.56
C ALA A 186 -0.76 5.64 9.43
N PRO A 187 0.32 6.42 9.66
CA PRO A 187 1.32 6.66 8.63
C PRO A 187 2.07 5.39 8.24
N ASP A 188 2.29 4.48 9.18
CA ASP A 188 3.08 3.24 9.03
C ASP A 188 2.33 2.11 8.31
N VAL A 189 1.10 2.33 7.85
CA VAL A 189 0.39 1.38 6.98
C VAL A 189 1.16 1.20 5.67
N PRO A 190 1.52 -0.03 5.27
CA PRO A 190 2.47 -0.33 4.20
C PRO A 190 1.88 -0.20 2.78
N ARG A 191 1.23 0.93 2.49
CA ARG A 191 0.52 1.18 1.22
C ARG A 191 1.45 1.21 0.02
N LEU A 192 1.20 0.36 -0.96
CA LEU A 192 1.85 0.43 -2.26
C LEU A 192 1.28 1.58 -3.10
N SER A 193 -0.02 1.86 -2.97
CA SER A 193 -0.80 2.91 -3.65
C SER A 193 -0.24 4.34 -3.48
N THR A 194 0.62 4.54 -2.48
CA THR A 194 1.31 5.81 -2.20
C THR A 194 2.80 5.82 -2.51
N ARG A 195 3.37 4.66 -2.87
CA ARG A 195 4.81 4.48 -3.11
C ARG A 195 5.14 4.20 -4.57
N VAL A 196 4.20 3.64 -5.35
CA VAL A 196 4.40 3.40 -6.78
C VAL A 196 4.57 4.75 -7.50
N PRO A 197 5.73 5.00 -8.13
CA PRO A 197 5.94 6.26 -8.81
C PRO A 197 5.15 6.30 -10.13
N GLY A 198 4.92 7.50 -10.64
CA GLY A 198 4.02 7.76 -11.77
C GLY A 198 2.55 7.89 -11.40
N LEU A 199 2.12 7.47 -10.20
CA LEU A 199 0.75 7.69 -9.72
C LEU A 199 0.46 9.16 -9.34
N GLY A 200 1.50 9.96 -9.14
CA GLY A 200 1.41 11.36 -8.72
C GLY A 200 1.50 12.39 -9.84
N ASN A 201 1.70 11.96 -11.09
CA ASN A 201 1.63 12.86 -12.23
C ASN A 201 0.16 13.08 -12.65
N ASP A 202 -0.07 14.09 -13.49
CA ASP A 202 -1.40 14.48 -13.96
C ASP A 202 -2.17 13.33 -14.66
N GLN A 203 -1.44 12.41 -15.30
CA GLN A 203 -1.99 11.24 -15.98
C GLN A 203 -2.14 10.00 -15.08
N GLY A 204 -1.46 9.96 -13.93
CA GLY A 204 -1.34 8.76 -13.08
C GLY A 204 -0.77 7.55 -13.83
N ARG A 205 0.20 7.80 -14.73
CA ARG A 205 0.72 6.77 -15.65
C ARG A 205 1.87 5.98 -15.03
N ILE A 206 1.64 4.68 -14.84
CA ILE A 206 2.66 3.71 -14.42
C ILE A 206 3.51 3.30 -15.63
N ASP A 207 4.78 3.64 -15.64
CA ASP A 207 5.78 3.13 -16.61
C ASP A 207 6.75 2.20 -15.89
N PRO A 208 6.56 0.87 -15.97
CA PRO A 208 7.41 -0.06 -15.24
C PRO A 208 8.85 -0.10 -15.77
N ASP A 209 9.14 0.43 -16.95
CA ASP A 209 10.50 0.51 -17.49
C ASP A 209 11.18 1.88 -17.30
N GLY A 210 10.42 2.86 -16.80
CA GLY A 210 10.85 4.22 -16.54
C GLY A 210 12.05 4.30 -15.60
N THR A 211 12.89 5.33 -15.78
CA THR A 211 14.08 5.52 -14.95
C THR A 211 13.75 5.71 -13.46
N TRP A 212 12.64 6.39 -13.19
CA TRP A 212 12.12 6.60 -11.83
C TRP A 212 11.66 5.29 -11.19
N MET A 213 11.05 4.37 -11.96
CA MET A 213 10.61 3.07 -11.44
C MET A 213 11.84 2.27 -11.03
N ARG A 214 12.82 2.16 -11.93
CA ARG A 214 14.10 1.47 -11.67
C ARG A 214 14.88 2.06 -10.49
N GLU A 215 14.64 3.32 -10.13
CA GLU A 215 15.20 3.93 -8.92
C GLU A 215 14.42 3.58 -7.66
N ALA A 216 13.09 3.55 -7.73
CA ALA A 216 12.24 3.09 -6.64
C ALA A 216 12.45 1.60 -6.35
N GLU A 217 12.56 0.75 -7.36
CA GLU A 217 12.82 -0.71 -7.22
C GLU A 217 14.10 -1.00 -6.43
N ARG A 218 15.11 -0.12 -6.49
CA ARG A 218 16.36 -0.27 -5.74
C ARG A 218 16.23 0.02 -4.25
N ARG A 219 15.17 0.71 -3.84
CA ARG A 219 14.94 1.21 -2.49
C ARG A 219 13.77 0.50 -1.80
N ASP A 220 12.86 -0.06 -2.58
CA ASP A 220 11.57 -0.57 -2.10
C ASP A 220 11.26 -1.91 -2.76
N ALA A 221 11.24 -2.97 -1.95
CA ALA A 221 11.04 -4.34 -2.41
C ALA A 221 9.63 -4.59 -2.94
N ASP A 222 8.61 -3.92 -2.39
CA ASP A 222 7.23 -4.10 -2.84
C ASP A 222 7.02 -3.38 -4.18
N VAL A 223 7.64 -2.20 -4.35
CA VAL A 223 7.67 -1.53 -5.65
C VAL A 223 8.46 -2.34 -6.68
N ALA A 224 9.54 -3.02 -6.26
CA ALA A 224 10.28 -3.95 -7.10
C ALA A 224 9.42 -5.12 -7.60
N ASP A 225 8.68 -5.76 -6.70
CA ASP A 225 7.78 -6.87 -7.06
C ASP A 225 6.63 -6.39 -7.95
N PHE A 226 6.02 -5.25 -7.61
CA PHE A 226 5.02 -4.62 -8.46
C PHE A 226 5.54 -4.33 -9.86
N ALA A 227 6.72 -3.72 -10.00
CA ALA A 227 7.31 -3.40 -11.30
C ALA A 227 7.63 -4.66 -12.11
N ALA A 228 8.14 -5.72 -11.47
CA ALA A 228 8.38 -7.00 -12.12
C ALA A 228 7.07 -7.59 -12.67
N ARG A 229 6.00 -7.58 -11.88
CA ARG A 229 4.68 -8.07 -12.28
C ARG A 229 4.05 -7.21 -13.38
N ALA A 230 4.16 -5.90 -13.29
CA ALA A 230 3.61 -4.99 -14.30
C ALA A 230 4.31 -5.11 -15.68
N ARG A 231 5.59 -5.51 -15.72
CA ARG A 231 6.29 -5.78 -17.00
C ARG A 231 5.78 -7.03 -17.69
N ASP A 232 5.39 -8.04 -16.91
CA ASP A 232 4.92 -9.33 -17.43
C ASP A 232 3.74 -9.86 -16.59
N PRO A 233 2.55 -9.22 -16.72
CA PRO A 233 1.44 -9.46 -15.81
C PRO A 233 0.91 -10.88 -15.89
N TRP A 234 0.86 -11.47 -17.08
CA TRP A 234 0.30 -12.81 -17.25
C TRP A 234 1.24 -13.91 -16.77
N ASP A 235 2.53 -13.84 -17.09
CA ASP A 235 3.47 -14.88 -16.65
C ASP A 235 3.65 -14.83 -15.13
N THR A 236 3.75 -13.63 -14.54
CA THR A 236 3.86 -13.48 -13.08
C THR A 236 2.58 -13.83 -12.33
N TRP A 237 1.40 -13.59 -12.90
CA TRP A 237 0.13 -14.06 -12.34
C TRP A 237 0.05 -15.59 -12.37
N LEU A 238 0.44 -16.22 -13.49
CA LEU A 238 0.47 -17.68 -13.61
C LEU A 238 1.48 -18.33 -12.66
N GLU A 239 2.62 -17.67 -12.42
CA GLU A 239 3.59 -18.10 -11.42
C GLU A 239 3.03 -17.98 -10.00
N ALA A 240 2.45 -16.83 -9.65
CA ALA A 240 1.80 -16.62 -8.35
C ALA A 240 0.71 -17.66 -8.10
N LEU A 241 -0.14 -17.97 -9.08
CA LEU A 241 -1.17 -19.00 -8.97
C LEU A 241 -0.60 -20.40 -8.73
N LYS A 242 0.54 -20.75 -9.34
CA LYS A 242 1.19 -22.06 -9.13
C LYS A 242 1.84 -22.18 -7.75
N GLU A 243 2.38 -21.08 -7.24
CA GLU A 243 3.03 -21.02 -5.93
C GLU A 243 2.02 -20.90 -4.78
N ALA A 244 0.85 -20.34 -5.07
CA ALA A 244 -0.21 -20.16 -4.10
C ALA A 244 -0.70 -21.52 -3.55
N PRO A 245 -1.02 -21.60 -2.24
CA PRO A 245 -1.72 -22.75 -1.69
C PRO A 245 -3.02 -23.03 -2.45
N ALA A 246 -3.44 -24.30 -2.56
CA ALA A 246 -4.69 -24.64 -3.26
C ALA A 246 -5.94 -23.94 -2.68
N ASP A 247 -5.87 -23.52 -1.43
CA ASP A 247 -6.91 -22.81 -0.68
C ASP A 247 -6.60 -21.31 -0.51
N PHE A 248 -5.72 -20.72 -1.33
CA PHE A 248 -5.27 -19.32 -1.16
C PHE A 248 -6.44 -18.32 -1.14
N PHE A 249 -7.43 -18.50 -2.02
CA PHE A 249 -8.59 -17.63 -2.10
C PHE A 249 -9.40 -17.71 -0.78
N ALA A 250 -9.63 -18.93 -0.29
CA ALA A 250 -10.30 -19.19 0.98
C ALA A 250 -9.56 -18.66 2.21
N ARG A 251 -8.22 -18.71 2.21
CA ARG A 251 -7.42 -18.09 3.27
C ARG A 251 -7.61 -16.57 3.34
N GLY A 252 -7.91 -15.95 2.20
CA GLY A 252 -8.14 -14.52 2.09
C GLY A 252 -9.57 -14.10 2.41
N CYS A 253 -10.46 -15.04 2.77
CA CYS A 253 -11.92 -14.95 2.92
C CYS A 253 -12.78 -15.27 1.70
N GLY A 254 -12.20 -15.48 0.51
CA GLY A 254 -12.93 -15.95 -0.67
C GLY A 254 -13.45 -17.38 -0.50
N TRP A 255 -14.14 -17.95 -1.48
CA TRP A 255 -14.69 -19.31 -1.38
C TRP A 255 -14.60 -20.12 -2.66
#